data_AF-A0A1H6YC15-F1
#
_entry.id   AF-A0A1H6YC15-F1
#
_cell.length_a   1.000
_cell.length_b   1.000
_cell.length_c   1.000
_cell.angle_alpha   90.00
_cell.angle_beta   90.00
_cell.angle_gamma   90.00
#
_symmetry.space_group_name_H-M   'P 1'
#
loop_
_entity.id
_entity.type
_entity.pdbx_description
1 polymer ?
#
loop_
_entity_poly.entity_id
_entity_poly.type
_entity_poly.pdbx_seq_one_letter_code
_entity_poly.pdbx_strand_id
1 'polypeptide(L)'
;MGETSDSKAAKTWQTMVDSNQALLLRKSGHDVHWWAEAGRAQGLKNDAELRDWMRDGHGITGYAQYAVSWEMFGYPDFMLRDADELIDGQYAKHPALRPVADALLAWSAETDGVEIQMRKGYVSLHSPRRKFAQVTRTNNTTVDVALRLDAPAGGRLEAVKVREGDFFDRRVRLKSIDDVDDQLLGYLAEALDQNR
;
A
#
# COMPACT_ATOMS: atom_id res chain seq x y z
N MET A 1 18.14 -26.97 -16.35
CA MET A 1 18.40 -26.62 -14.93
C MET A 1 17.93 -25.19 -14.75
N GLY A 2 16.65 -25.02 -14.39
CA GLY A 2 15.97 -23.73 -14.40
C GLY A 2 14.76 -23.78 -13.48
N GLU A 3 15.02 -23.78 -12.18
CA GLU A 3 14.00 -23.69 -11.12
C GLU A 3 14.62 -22.89 -9.97
N THR A 4 14.61 -21.57 -10.04
CA THR A 4 14.99 -20.71 -8.89
C THR A 4 14.28 -19.35 -8.82
N SER A 5 13.30 -19.05 -9.68
CA SER A 5 12.59 -17.74 -9.64
C SER A 5 11.41 -17.74 -8.66
N ASP A 6 10.56 -18.77 -8.68
CA ASP A 6 9.31 -18.80 -7.90
C ASP A 6 9.50 -18.78 -6.38
N SER A 7 10.57 -19.40 -5.85
CA SER A 7 10.74 -19.50 -4.39
C SER A 7 11.20 -18.20 -3.71
N LYS A 8 11.73 -17.23 -4.48
CA LYS A 8 12.14 -15.92 -3.95
C LYS A 8 10.98 -14.91 -3.97
N ALA A 9 10.18 -14.89 -5.03
CA ALA A 9 8.96 -14.08 -5.08
C ALA A 9 8.00 -14.48 -3.95
N ALA A 10 7.81 -15.80 -3.77
CA ALA A 10 7.03 -16.37 -2.67
C ALA A 10 7.49 -15.89 -1.28
N LYS A 11 8.79 -15.73 -1.06
CA LYS A 11 9.35 -15.31 0.24
C LYS A 11 9.12 -13.83 0.56
N THR A 12 9.01 -12.97 -0.43
CA THR A 12 8.97 -11.51 -0.20
C THR A 12 7.56 -11.03 0.14
N TRP A 13 6.53 -11.47 -0.58
CA TRP A 13 5.15 -11.15 -0.20
C TRP A 13 4.75 -11.85 1.09
N GLN A 14 5.25 -13.06 1.35
CA GLN A 14 5.06 -13.72 2.64
C GLN A 14 5.66 -12.88 3.77
N THR A 15 6.83 -12.27 3.55
CA THR A 15 7.42 -11.33 4.53
C THR A 15 6.55 -10.09 4.74
N MET A 16 5.88 -9.56 3.70
CA MET A 16 4.88 -8.48 3.84
C MET A 16 3.68 -8.93 4.66
N VAL A 17 3.13 -10.11 4.36
CA VAL A 17 2.01 -10.70 5.09
C VAL A 17 2.36 -10.85 6.57
N ASP A 18 3.52 -11.45 6.86
CA ASP A 18 4.01 -11.65 8.22
C ASP A 18 4.19 -10.32 8.97
N SER A 19 4.69 -9.28 8.27
CA SER A 19 4.86 -7.93 8.84
C SER A 19 3.52 -7.27 9.17
N ASN A 20 2.51 -7.41 8.29
CA ASN A 20 1.18 -6.85 8.52
C ASN A 20 0.45 -7.62 9.63
N GLN A 21 0.61 -8.93 9.71
CA GLN A 21 0.11 -9.76 10.81
C GLN A 21 0.73 -9.35 12.15
N ALA A 22 2.04 -9.14 12.20
CA ALA A 22 2.72 -8.68 13.40
C ALA A 22 2.26 -7.28 13.84
N LEU A 23 2.03 -6.38 12.88
CA LEU A 23 1.50 -5.04 13.16
C LEU A 23 0.07 -5.10 13.72
N LEU A 24 -0.81 -5.90 13.12
CA LEU A 24 -2.16 -6.13 13.61
C LEU A 24 -2.14 -6.68 15.04
N LEU A 25 -1.31 -7.69 15.30
CA LEU A 25 -1.18 -8.28 16.63
C LEU A 25 -0.70 -7.24 17.66
N ARG A 26 0.29 -6.42 17.30
CA ARG A 26 0.80 -5.36 18.19
C ARG A 26 -0.24 -4.27 18.47
N LYS A 27 -1.03 -3.88 17.47
CA LYS A 27 -2.03 -2.80 17.60
C LYS A 27 -3.32 -3.25 18.28
N SER A 28 -3.75 -4.49 18.05
CA SER A 28 -5.06 -4.98 18.47
C SER A 28 -5.03 -6.02 19.59
N GLY A 29 -3.87 -6.62 19.86
CA GLY A 29 -3.74 -7.76 20.77
C GLY A 29 -4.24 -9.09 20.21
N HIS A 30 -4.75 -9.10 18.97
CA HIS A 30 -5.32 -10.27 18.30
C HIS A 30 -4.68 -10.51 16.94
N ASP A 31 -4.54 -11.77 16.55
CA ASP A 31 -3.99 -12.17 15.26
C ASP A 31 -5.04 -12.12 14.13
N VAL A 32 -4.61 -12.37 12.90
CA VAL A 32 -5.49 -12.32 11.72
C VAL A 32 -6.61 -13.35 11.77
N HIS A 33 -6.38 -14.53 12.34
CA HIS A 33 -7.39 -15.58 12.39
C HIS A 33 -8.54 -15.15 13.32
N TRP A 34 -8.21 -14.59 14.48
CA TRP A 34 -9.22 -14.04 15.39
C TRP A 34 -10.06 -12.95 14.71
N TRP A 35 -9.39 -12.02 14.02
CA TRP A 35 -10.09 -10.92 13.33
C TRP A 35 -10.93 -11.41 12.17
N ALA A 36 -10.44 -12.38 11.40
CA ALA A 36 -11.18 -12.97 10.29
C ALA A 36 -12.39 -13.78 10.78
N GLU A 37 -12.27 -14.52 11.88
CA GLU A 37 -13.39 -15.19 12.53
C GLU A 37 -14.43 -14.19 13.02
N ALA A 38 -14.00 -13.12 13.69
CA ALA A 38 -14.89 -12.05 14.14
C ALA A 38 -15.60 -11.36 12.96
N GLY A 39 -14.88 -11.07 11.89
CA GLY A 39 -15.44 -10.47 10.68
C GLY A 39 -16.44 -11.38 9.95
N ARG A 40 -16.15 -12.69 9.86
CA ARG A 40 -17.08 -13.69 9.31
C ARG A 40 -18.33 -13.81 10.18
N ALA A 41 -18.20 -13.80 11.50
CA ALA A 41 -19.32 -13.85 12.43
C ALA A 41 -20.20 -12.58 12.35
N GLN A 42 -19.60 -11.43 12.07
CA GLN A 42 -20.29 -10.17 11.81
C GLN A 42 -21.00 -10.16 10.44
N GLY A 43 -20.68 -11.11 9.55
CA GLY A 43 -21.30 -11.26 8.24
C GLY A 43 -20.77 -10.30 7.17
N LEU A 44 -19.53 -9.81 7.34
CA LEU A 44 -18.87 -8.92 6.39
C LEU A 44 -18.58 -9.64 5.09
N LYS A 45 -18.85 -8.99 3.96
CA LYS A 45 -18.86 -9.63 2.63
C LYS A 45 -17.77 -9.12 1.69
N ASN A 46 -17.13 -8.02 2.02
CA ASN A 46 -16.12 -7.39 1.18
C ASN A 46 -15.16 -6.53 2.02
N ASP A 47 -14.08 -6.10 1.39
CA ASP A 47 -13.01 -5.33 2.02
C ASP A 47 -13.45 -3.97 2.54
N ALA A 48 -14.40 -3.31 1.87
CA ALA A 48 -14.91 -2.02 2.31
C ALA A 48 -15.65 -2.14 3.65
N GLU A 49 -16.57 -3.10 3.74
CA GLU A 49 -17.29 -3.42 4.98
C GLU A 49 -16.33 -3.80 6.13
N LEU A 50 -15.28 -4.56 5.82
CA LEU A 50 -14.26 -4.94 6.81
C LEU A 50 -13.46 -3.75 7.31
N ARG A 51 -12.96 -2.90 6.42
CA ARG A 51 -12.21 -1.70 6.80
C ARG A 51 -13.05 -0.74 7.62
N ASP A 52 -14.32 -0.58 7.26
CA ASP A 52 -15.23 0.28 8.00
C ASP A 52 -15.50 -0.27 9.40
N TRP A 53 -15.81 -1.57 9.50
CA TRP A 53 -16.03 -2.22 10.79
C TRP A 53 -14.81 -2.17 11.72
N MET A 54 -13.61 -2.46 11.19
CA MET A 54 -12.37 -2.42 11.99
C MET A 54 -12.02 -1.00 12.44
N ARG A 55 -12.23 0.01 11.58
CA ARG A 55 -11.99 1.41 11.92
C ARG A 55 -12.98 1.92 12.95
N ASP A 56 -14.27 1.78 12.65
CA ASP A 56 -15.33 2.44 13.40
C ASP A 56 -15.66 1.70 14.70
N GLY A 57 -15.56 0.37 14.69
CA GLY A 57 -15.82 -0.48 15.87
C GLY A 57 -14.62 -0.68 16.78
N HIS A 58 -13.40 -0.60 16.23
CA HIS A 58 -12.21 -1.08 16.94
C HIS A 58 -10.99 -0.14 16.86
N GLY A 59 -11.08 0.98 16.14
CA GLY A 59 -9.98 1.92 15.97
C GLY A 59 -8.76 1.32 15.27
N ILE A 60 -8.93 0.16 14.62
CA ILE A 60 -7.88 -0.48 13.84
C ILE A 60 -7.98 0.03 12.43
N THR A 61 -6.94 0.70 11.98
CA THR A 61 -6.89 1.41 10.71
C THR A 61 -5.60 1.11 9.95
N GLY A 62 -5.58 1.47 8.68
CA GLY A 62 -4.44 1.26 7.79
C GLY A 62 -4.07 -0.22 7.62
N TYR A 63 -2.78 -0.52 7.62
CA TYR A 63 -2.22 -1.82 7.18
C TYR A 63 -2.66 -3.05 7.94
N ALA A 64 -3.04 -2.86 9.21
CA ALA A 64 -3.55 -3.95 10.03
C ALA A 64 -4.84 -4.55 9.43
N GLN A 65 -5.63 -3.76 8.69
CA GLN A 65 -6.87 -4.22 8.07
C GLN A 65 -6.62 -5.14 6.87
N TYR A 66 -5.54 -4.93 6.11
CA TYR A 66 -5.24 -5.77 4.93
C TYR A 66 -4.88 -7.20 5.28
N ALA A 67 -4.19 -7.39 6.41
CA ALA A 67 -3.85 -8.73 6.88
C ALA A 67 -5.12 -9.56 7.14
N VAL A 68 -6.19 -8.93 7.65
CA VAL A 68 -7.48 -9.56 7.90
C VAL A 68 -8.27 -9.75 6.61
N SER A 69 -8.23 -8.76 5.71
CA SER A 69 -8.85 -8.82 4.38
C SER A 69 -8.32 -10.03 3.59
N TRP A 70 -7.01 -10.22 3.54
CA TRP A 70 -6.41 -11.36 2.83
C TRP A 70 -6.77 -12.71 3.44
N GLU A 71 -6.85 -12.79 4.77
CA GLU A 71 -7.30 -13.99 5.49
C GLU A 71 -8.78 -14.30 5.21
N MET A 72 -9.62 -13.28 4.97
CA MET A 72 -11.05 -13.45 4.70
C MET A 72 -11.38 -13.70 3.23
N PHE A 73 -10.75 -12.96 2.32
CA PHE A 73 -11.17 -12.85 0.92
C PHE A 73 -10.12 -13.36 -0.09
N GLY A 74 -8.91 -13.68 0.38
CA GLY A 74 -7.80 -14.12 -0.46
C GLY A 74 -6.91 -12.96 -0.92
N TYR A 75 -5.83 -13.31 -1.63
CA TYR A 75 -4.85 -12.34 -2.11
C TYR A 75 -5.26 -11.72 -3.45
N PRO A 76 -4.92 -10.44 -3.70
CA PRO A 76 -5.10 -9.82 -5.01
C PRO A 76 -4.34 -10.52 -6.14
N ASP A 77 -4.96 -10.67 -7.31
CA ASP A 77 -4.42 -11.41 -8.45
C ASP A 77 -3.04 -10.90 -8.95
N PHE A 78 -2.78 -9.60 -8.89
CA PHE A 78 -1.50 -9.04 -9.36
C PHE A 78 -0.32 -9.39 -8.44
N MET A 79 -0.57 -9.83 -7.20
CA MET A 79 0.47 -10.37 -6.32
C MET A 79 0.93 -11.77 -6.74
N LEU A 80 0.33 -12.34 -7.80
CA LEU A 80 0.61 -13.70 -8.22
C LEU A 80 1.52 -13.82 -9.46
N ARG A 81 1.81 -12.75 -10.24
CA ARG A 81 2.73 -12.81 -11.44
C ARG A 81 3.35 -11.45 -11.89
N ASP A 82 4.54 -11.55 -12.53
CA ASP A 82 5.36 -10.59 -13.34
C ASP A 82 5.65 -9.17 -12.80
N ALA A 83 4.76 -8.56 -12.03
CA ALA A 83 5.02 -7.30 -11.31
C ALA A 83 6.13 -7.48 -10.25
N ASP A 84 6.31 -8.71 -9.78
CA ASP A 84 7.24 -9.09 -8.73
C ASP A 84 8.70 -8.82 -9.08
N GLU A 85 9.15 -9.15 -10.30
CA GLU A 85 10.55 -8.93 -10.69
C GLU A 85 10.92 -7.44 -10.74
N LEU A 86 9.96 -6.59 -11.15
CA LEU A 86 10.17 -5.15 -11.22
C LEU A 86 10.23 -4.52 -9.83
N ILE A 87 9.34 -4.90 -8.91
CA ILE A 87 9.37 -4.38 -7.54
C ILE A 87 10.54 -4.96 -6.73
N ASP A 88 10.87 -6.24 -6.93
CA ASP A 88 12.06 -6.86 -6.34
C ASP A 88 13.32 -6.13 -6.80
N GLY A 89 13.42 -5.84 -8.11
CA GLY A 89 14.51 -5.05 -8.67
C GLY A 89 14.65 -3.65 -8.05
N GLN A 90 13.54 -3.00 -7.69
CA GLN A 90 13.57 -1.67 -7.04
C GLN A 90 14.17 -1.71 -5.63
N TYR A 91 13.97 -2.81 -4.89
CA TYR A 91 14.30 -2.93 -3.46
C TYR A 91 15.36 -3.98 -3.12
N ALA A 92 15.93 -4.71 -4.08
CA ALA A 92 16.91 -5.78 -3.83
C ALA A 92 18.12 -5.34 -2.97
N LYS A 93 18.55 -4.08 -3.10
CA LYS A 93 19.65 -3.49 -2.32
C LYS A 93 19.18 -2.71 -1.09
N HIS A 94 17.86 -2.60 -0.89
CA HIS A 94 17.21 -1.79 0.14
C HIS A 94 16.00 -2.52 0.74
N PRO A 95 16.17 -3.78 1.22
CA PRO A 95 15.06 -4.61 1.66
C PRO A 95 14.27 -4.00 2.83
N ALA A 96 14.90 -3.16 3.67
CA ALA A 96 14.23 -2.49 4.78
C ALA A 96 13.14 -1.49 4.34
N LEU A 97 13.18 -1.00 3.09
CA LEU A 97 12.15 -0.09 2.54
C LEU A 97 11.05 -0.83 1.78
N ARG A 98 11.24 -2.12 1.51
CA ARG A 98 10.28 -2.93 0.77
C ARG A 98 8.90 -2.98 1.44
N PRO A 99 8.80 -3.16 2.79
CA PRO A 99 7.51 -3.16 3.47
C PRO A 99 6.67 -1.89 3.21
N VAL A 100 7.31 -0.73 3.02
CA VAL A 100 6.60 0.53 2.72
C VAL A 100 5.94 0.50 1.34
N ALA A 101 6.63 -0.02 0.33
CA ALA A 101 6.10 -0.12 -1.03
C ALA A 101 5.00 -1.17 -1.12
N ASP A 102 5.22 -2.31 -0.47
CA ASP A 102 4.29 -3.42 -0.32
C ASP A 102 2.97 -2.98 0.31
N ALA A 103 3.07 -2.22 1.39
CA ALA A 103 1.95 -1.53 1.99
C ALA A 103 1.17 -0.67 0.97
N LEU A 104 1.85 0.25 0.28
CA LEU A 104 1.17 1.11 -0.72
C LEU A 104 0.51 0.32 -1.85
N LEU A 105 1.11 -0.80 -2.27
CA LEU A 105 0.54 -1.71 -3.27
C LEU A 105 -0.71 -2.43 -2.74
N ALA A 106 -0.69 -2.89 -1.48
CA ALA A 106 -1.85 -3.48 -0.81
C ALA A 106 -3.02 -2.50 -0.74
N TRP A 107 -2.81 -1.25 -0.33
CA TRP A 107 -3.88 -0.24 -0.37
C TRP A 107 -4.42 -0.04 -1.79
N SER A 108 -3.52 0.02 -2.77
CA SER A 108 -3.89 0.24 -4.17
C SER A 108 -4.71 -0.90 -4.75
N ALA A 109 -4.40 -2.14 -4.36
CA ALA A 109 -5.11 -3.36 -4.74
C ALA A 109 -6.58 -3.33 -4.36
N GLU A 110 -6.82 -2.91 -3.12
CA GLU A 110 -8.10 -3.01 -2.42
C GLU A 110 -8.96 -1.76 -2.59
N THR A 111 -8.51 -0.80 -3.40
CA THR A 111 -9.17 0.49 -3.63
C THR A 111 -9.78 0.55 -5.03
N ASP A 112 -11.11 0.63 -5.07
CA ASP A 112 -11.87 0.73 -6.30
C ASP A 112 -11.46 1.93 -7.18
N GLY A 113 -11.12 1.63 -8.43
CA GLY A 113 -10.72 2.61 -9.43
C GLY A 113 -9.23 2.92 -9.43
N VAL A 114 -8.40 2.14 -8.72
CA VAL A 114 -6.95 2.23 -8.82
C VAL A 114 -6.40 1.16 -9.77
N GLU A 115 -5.68 1.59 -10.79
CA GLU A 115 -4.84 0.73 -11.63
C GLU A 115 -3.37 0.90 -11.24
N ILE A 116 -2.70 -0.21 -10.97
CA ILE A 116 -1.28 -0.26 -10.62
C ILE A 116 -0.47 -0.52 -11.89
N GLN A 117 0.50 0.35 -12.20
CA GLN A 117 1.49 0.10 -13.24
C GLN A 117 2.90 0.05 -12.64
N MET A 118 3.47 -1.15 -12.63
CA MET A 118 4.83 -1.38 -12.17
C MET A 118 5.85 -0.91 -13.22
N ARG A 119 6.85 -0.12 -12.81
CA ARG A 119 7.96 0.34 -13.67
C ARG A 119 9.30 -0.07 -13.03
N LYS A 120 10.38 -0.01 -13.80
CA LYS A 120 11.72 -0.42 -13.32
C LYS A 120 12.22 0.37 -12.10
N GLY A 121 11.81 1.62 -11.93
CA GLY A 121 12.32 2.50 -10.87
C GLY A 121 11.26 3.09 -9.95
N TYR A 122 9.97 2.82 -10.21
CA TYR A 122 8.85 3.37 -9.46
C TYR A 122 7.58 2.56 -9.73
N VAL A 123 6.56 2.79 -8.91
CA VAL A 123 5.19 2.32 -9.14
C VAL A 123 4.32 3.52 -9.49
N SER A 124 3.51 3.38 -10.53
CA SER A 124 2.55 4.40 -10.96
C SER A 124 1.15 3.96 -10.54
N LEU A 125 0.38 4.85 -9.92
CA LEU A 125 -1.02 4.62 -9.57
C LEU A 125 -1.92 5.50 -10.43
N HIS A 126 -2.89 4.88 -11.07
CA HIS A 126 -3.77 5.49 -12.06
C HIS A 126 -5.22 5.40 -11.62
N SER A 127 -5.96 6.48 -11.83
CA SER A 127 -7.41 6.45 -11.87
C SER A 127 -7.84 6.11 -13.31
N PRO A 128 -9.15 5.91 -13.57
CA PRO A 128 -9.64 5.74 -14.93
C PRO A 128 -9.26 6.90 -15.87
N ARG A 129 -9.14 8.12 -15.33
CA ARG A 129 -8.81 9.32 -16.12
C ARG A 129 -7.31 9.54 -16.30
N ARG A 130 -6.50 9.43 -15.24
CA ARG A 130 -5.06 9.73 -15.30
C ARG A 130 -4.28 9.21 -14.09
N LYS A 131 -2.96 9.23 -14.21
CA LYS A 131 -2.04 9.01 -13.10
C LYS A 131 -2.28 10.04 -11.99
N PHE A 132 -2.50 9.57 -10.77
CA PHE A 132 -2.75 10.42 -9.59
C PHE A 132 -1.67 10.28 -8.52
N ALA A 133 -0.89 9.19 -8.52
CA ALA A 133 0.24 9.04 -7.59
C ALA A 133 1.42 8.28 -8.21
N GLN A 134 2.60 8.49 -7.63
CA GLN A 134 3.82 7.75 -7.94
C GLN A 134 4.53 7.37 -6.65
N VAL A 135 4.83 6.08 -6.48
CA VAL A 135 5.63 5.56 -5.37
C VAL A 135 7.05 5.33 -5.88
N THR A 136 8.04 5.98 -5.27
CA THR A 136 9.43 5.92 -5.73
C THR A 136 10.37 5.73 -4.57
N ARG A 137 11.25 4.73 -4.65
CA ARG A 137 12.41 4.67 -3.75
C ARG A 137 13.40 5.78 -4.14
N THR A 138 13.28 6.94 -3.50
CA THR A 138 14.07 8.13 -3.86
C THR A 138 15.55 8.00 -3.48
N ASN A 139 15.85 7.35 -2.36
CA ASN A 139 17.22 7.13 -1.91
C ASN A 139 17.33 5.81 -1.11
N ASN A 140 18.42 5.64 -0.37
CA ASN A 140 18.69 4.39 0.35
C ASN A 140 17.86 4.22 1.63
N THR A 141 17.18 5.27 2.09
CA THR A 141 16.46 5.32 3.37
C THR A 141 15.03 5.82 3.26
N THR A 142 14.55 6.19 2.06
CA THR A 142 13.20 6.73 1.89
C THR A 142 12.47 6.25 0.65
N VAL A 143 11.16 6.11 0.79
CA VAL A 143 10.18 6.00 -0.29
C VAL A 143 9.38 7.29 -0.32
N ASP A 144 9.31 7.94 -1.47
CA ASP A 144 8.48 9.13 -1.65
C ASP A 144 7.20 8.74 -2.40
N VAL A 145 6.06 9.26 -1.94
CA VAL A 145 4.77 9.22 -2.63
C VAL A 145 4.53 10.61 -3.18
N ALA A 146 4.71 10.76 -4.49
CA ALA A 146 4.36 11.99 -5.20
C ALA A 146 2.89 11.94 -5.59
N LEU A 147 2.15 13.02 -5.36
CA LEU A 147 0.69 13.08 -5.46
C LEU A 147 0.27 14.20 -6.43
N ARG A 148 -0.71 13.90 -7.27
CA ARG A 148 -1.46 14.89 -8.03
C ARG A 148 -2.66 15.33 -7.21
N LEU A 149 -2.41 16.27 -6.30
CA LEU A 149 -3.34 16.63 -5.25
C LEU A 149 -3.39 18.15 -5.11
N ASP A 150 -4.58 18.72 -5.29
CA ASP A 150 -4.82 20.12 -4.95
C ASP A 150 -5.15 20.23 -3.46
N ALA A 151 -4.12 20.42 -2.65
CA ALA A 151 -4.20 20.66 -1.22
C ALA A 151 -3.08 21.61 -0.78
N PRO A 152 -3.26 22.41 0.29
CA PRO A 152 -2.18 23.22 0.84
C PRO A 152 -1.08 22.30 1.40
N ALA A 153 0.17 22.61 1.10
CA ALA A 153 1.30 21.93 1.73
C ALA A 153 1.36 22.27 3.22
N GLY A 154 1.71 21.29 4.05
CA GLY A 154 1.75 21.43 5.50
C GLY A 154 2.02 20.11 6.21
N GLY A 155 2.73 20.19 7.35
CA GLY A 155 3.11 19.01 8.12
C GLY A 155 3.95 18.04 7.28
N ARG A 156 3.43 16.82 7.09
CA ARG A 156 4.08 15.77 6.29
C ARG A 156 3.82 15.84 4.77
N LEU A 157 2.87 16.68 4.34
CA LEU A 157 2.58 16.92 2.93
C LEU A 157 3.46 18.07 2.43
N GLU A 158 4.55 17.72 1.75
CA GLU A 158 5.57 18.65 1.30
C GLU A 158 5.23 19.21 -0.09
N ALA A 159 5.51 20.49 -0.31
CA ALA A 159 5.52 21.07 -1.64
C ALA A 159 6.80 20.67 -2.39
N VAL A 160 6.66 20.24 -3.64
CA VAL A 160 7.79 19.88 -4.50
C VAL A 160 7.82 20.79 -5.71
N LYS A 161 9.00 21.33 -6.01
CA LYS A 161 9.20 22.08 -7.25
C LYS A 161 9.20 21.10 -8.43
N VAL A 162 8.20 21.22 -9.27
CA VAL A 162 8.05 20.42 -10.49
C VAL A 162 8.28 21.26 -11.74
N ARG A 163 8.46 20.59 -12.88
CA ARG A 163 8.58 21.27 -14.18
C ARG A 163 7.20 21.77 -14.61
N GLU A 164 7.18 22.75 -15.51
CA GLU A 164 5.95 23.19 -16.14
C GLU A 164 5.25 22.00 -16.83
N GLY A 165 3.96 21.81 -16.54
CA GLY A 165 3.16 20.69 -17.03
C GLY A 165 3.28 19.39 -16.23
N ASP A 166 4.09 19.34 -15.18
CA ASP A 166 4.07 18.26 -14.19
C ASP A 166 3.12 18.64 -13.04
N PHE A 167 2.39 17.65 -12.54
CA PHE A 167 1.29 17.83 -11.60
C PHE A 167 1.53 17.13 -10.27
N PHE A 168 2.73 16.56 -10.07
CA PHE A 168 3.15 15.92 -8.82
C PHE A 168 3.85 16.90 -7.87
N ASP A 169 3.22 18.04 -7.62
CA ASP A 169 3.78 19.13 -6.80
C ASP A 169 3.54 18.94 -5.28
N ARG A 170 2.90 17.82 -4.90
CA ARG A 170 2.77 17.35 -3.52
C ARG A 170 3.50 16.04 -3.32
N ARG A 171 4.12 15.89 -2.15
CA ARG A 171 4.85 14.68 -1.77
C ARG A 171 4.69 14.36 -0.30
N VAL A 172 4.61 13.07 0.00
CA VAL A 172 4.86 12.55 1.34
C VAL A 172 6.09 11.66 1.31
N ARG A 173 7.00 11.85 2.26
CA ARG A 173 8.22 11.05 2.41
C ARG A 173 8.08 10.04 3.54
N LEU A 174 8.40 8.79 3.25
CA LEU A 174 8.25 7.64 4.14
C LEU A 174 9.63 7.04 4.42
N LYS A 175 9.89 6.76 5.70
CA LYS A 175 11.14 6.15 6.19
C LYS A 175 10.91 4.74 6.73
N SER A 176 9.68 4.44 7.13
CA SER A 176 9.30 3.18 7.77
C SER A 176 7.84 2.82 7.45
N ILE A 177 7.49 1.57 7.77
CA ILE A 177 6.11 1.08 7.63
C ILE A 177 5.12 1.87 8.49
N ASP A 178 5.56 2.42 9.63
CA ASP A 178 4.71 3.20 10.53
C ASP A 178 4.31 4.55 9.90
N ASP A 179 5.06 5.05 8.90
CA ASP A 179 4.69 6.26 8.18
C ASP A 179 3.52 6.00 7.21
N VAL A 180 3.17 4.74 6.95
CA VAL A 180 2.03 4.38 6.11
C VAL A 180 0.80 4.29 7.00
N ASP A 181 0.31 5.47 7.40
CA ASP A 181 -0.81 5.66 8.32
C ASP A 181 -2.05 6.22 7.61
N ASP A 182 -3.13 6.43 8.37
CA ASP A 182 -4.39 6.93 7.83
C ASP A 182 -4.28 8.30 7.18
N GLN A 183 -3.34 9.13 7.66
CA GLN A 183 -3.15 10.44 7.07
C GLN A 183 -2.60 10.32 5.65
N LEU A 184 -1.60 9.46 5.43
CA LEU A 184 -1.09 9.18 4.09
C LEU A 184 -2.17 8.53 3.20
N LEU A 185 -2.88 7.53 3.72
CA LEU A 185 -3.94 6.86 2.96
C LEU A 185 -5.07 7.83 2.61
N GLY A 186 -5.39 8.77 3.49
CA GLY A 186 -6.32 9.87 3.23
C GLY A 186 -5.87 10.76 2.07
N TYR A 187 -4.58 11.12 2.00
CA TYR A 187 -4.06 11.88 0.85
C TYR A 187 -4.12 11.11 -0.47
N LEU A 188 -3.87 9.79 -0.44
CA LEU A 188 -4.00 8.95 -1.62
C LEU A 188 -5.45 8.82 -2.10
N ALA A 189 -6.40 8.66 -1.17
CA ALA A 189 -7.82 8.62 -1.47
C ALA A 189 -8.34 9.94 -2.05
N GLU A 190 -7.96 11.07 -1.43
CA GLU A 190 -8.30 12.41 -1.94
C GLU A 190 -7.69 12.65 -3.33
N ALA A 191 -6.42 12.29 -3.51
CA ALA A 191 -5.78 12.39 -4.82
C ALA A 191 -6.49 11.50 -5.85
N LEU A 192 -6.92 10.29 -5.50
CA LEU A 192 -7.71 9.45 -6.39
C LEU A 192 -9.03 10.14 -6.79
N ASP A 193 -9.78 10.68 -5.82
CA ASP A 193 -11.09 11.30 -6.04
C ASP A 193 -11.01 12.53 -6.95
N GLN A 194 -10.11 13.47 -6.66
CA GLN A 194 -9.83 14.62 -7.52
C GLN A 194 -9.37 14.24 -8.93
N ASN A 195 -8.94 12.98 -9.09
CA ASN A 195 -8.42 12.46 -10.33
C ASN A 195 -9.28 11.42 -11.04
N ARG A 196 -10.49 11.09 -10.57
CA ARG A 196 -11.40 10.16 -11.25
C ARG A 196 -11.74 10.56 -12.69
#